data_AF-A0A1H3EP61-F1
#
_entry.id   AF-A0A1H3EP61-F1
#
_cell.length_a   1.000
_cell.length_b   1.000
_cell.length_c   1.000
_cell.angle_alpha   90.00
_cell.angle_beta   90.00
_cell.angle_gamma   90.00
#
_symmetry.space_group_name_H-M   'P 1'
#
loop_
_entity.id
_entity.type
_entity.pdbx_description
1 polymer ?
#
loop_
_entity_poly.entity_id
_entity_poly.type
_entity_poly.pdbx_seq_one_letter_code
_entity_poly.pdbx_strand_id
1 'polypeptide(L)' 'MVQDGVLIAVGDLGWPEAKLMVEYEGAYHFDGVQIVKDDARYARLVAAGWRVLRLSSADLRDLDAVVAPIKDALATSVVR' A
#
# COMPACT_ATOMS: atom_id res chain seq x y z
N MET A 1 5.44 7.67 1.97
CA MET A 1 5.49 7.62 0.50
C MET A 1 5.86 8.99 -0.02
N VAL A 2 6.84 9.07 -0.92
CA VAL A 2 7.42 10.33 -1.40
C VAL A 2 7.39 10.39 -2.93
N GLN A 3 7.07 11.56 -3.49
CA GLN A 3 7.20 11.86 -4.91
C GLN A 3 7.93 13.18 -5.06
N ASP A 4 8.99 13.21 -5.86
CA ASP A 4 9.80 14.41 -6.12
C ASP A 4 10.26 15.14 -4.85
N GLY A 5 10.62 14.38 -3.80
CA GLY A 5 11.03 14.91 -2.50
C GLY A 5 9.88 15.35 -1.57
N VAL A 6 8.63 15.25 -2.02
CA VAL A 6 7.44 15.63 -1.25
C VAL A 6 6.76 14.38 -0.66
N LEU A 7 6.44 14.42 0.63
CA LEU A 7 5.63 13.39 1.29
C LEU A 7 4.19 13.45 0.77
N ILE A 8 3.72 12.38 0.11
CA ILE A 8 2.37 12.32 -0.48
C ILE A 8 1.41 11.41 0.30
N ALA A 9 1.93 10.47 1.10
CA ALA A 9 1.14 9.63 2.00
C ALA A 9 2.02 9.03 3.10
N VAL A 10 1.38 8.56 4.16
CA VAL A 10 1.96 7.72 5.22
C VAL A 10 1.08 6.48 5.34
N GLY A 11 1.69 5.30 5.41
CA GLY A 11 1.04 4.03 5.68
C GLY A 11 1.91 3.21 6.64
N ASP A 12 1.49 1.98 6.94
CA ASP A 12 2.15 1.15 7.95
C ASP A 12 3.55 0.72 7.51
N LEU A 13 3.70 0.29 6.25
CA LEU A 13 4.98 -0.08 5.66
C LEU A 13 5.14 0.52 4.26
N GLY A 14 6.37 0.87 3.89
CA GLY A 14 6.65 1.38 2.55
C GLY A 14 8.12 1.29 2.14
N TRP A 15 8.32 1.02 0.85
CA TRP A 15 9.62 0.94 0.18
C TRP A 15 9.64 1.95 -0.98
N PRO A 16 10.22 3.14 -0.78
CA PRO A 16 10.25 4.19 -1.81
C PRO A 16 10.93 3.79 -3.11
N GLU A 17 12.01 3.03 -3.03
CA GLU A 17 12.80 2.58 -4.19
C GLU A 17 11.97 1.64 -5.09
N ALA A 18 11.11 0.83 -4.47
CA ALA A 18 10.20 -0.08 -5.17
C ALA A 18 8.82 0.53 -5.44
N LYS A 19 8.58 1.78 -5.01
CA LYS A 19 7.26 2.42 -4.95
C LYS A 19 6.17 1.48 -4.42
N LEU A 20 6.46 0.77 -3.33
CA LEU A 20 5.53 -0.18 -2.69
C LEU A 20 5.06 0.36 -1.34
N MET A 21 3.75 0.27 -1.09
CA MET A 21 3.09 0.57 0.18
C MET A 21 2.30 -0.65 0.64
N VAL A 22 2.33 -0.96 1.93
CA VAL A 22 1.44 -1.93 2.57
C VAL A 22 0.70 -1.24 3.70
N GLU A 23 -0.60 -1.43 3.77
CA GLU A 23 -1.48 -0.84 4.78
C GLU A 23 -2.40 -1.91 5.37
N TYR A 24 -2.50 -1.96 6.69
CA TYR A 24 -3.41 -2.82 7.41
C TYR A 24 -4.74 -2.10 7.65
N GLU A 25 -5.81 -2.71 7.16
CA GLU A 25 -7.17 -2.24 7.34
C GLU A 25 -7.84 -3.03 8.45
N GLY A 26 -7.96 -2.39 9.61
CA GLY A 26 -8.79 -2.88 10.69
C GLY A 26 -10.26 -2.99 10.25
N ALA A 27 -11.04 -3.78 10.99
CA ALA A 27 -12.46 -4.03 10.72
C ALA A 27 -13.39 -2.80 10.97
N TYR A 28 -12.86 -1.57 10.85
CA TYR A 28 -13.61 -0.36 11.16
C TYR A 28 -14.83 -0.23 10.24
N HIS A 29 -15.96 0.04 10.88
CA HIS A 29 -17.24 0.27 10.22
C HIS A 29 -17.13 1.56 9.40
N PHE A 30 -16.90 1.41 8.09
CA PHE A 30 -16.72 2.51 7.15
C PHE A 30 -17.98 3.36 7.06
N ASP A 31 -17.89 4.65 7.42
CA ASP A 31 -18.85 5.63 6.93
C ASP A 31 -18.56 5.95 5.44
N GLY A 32 -19.57 6.37 4.68
CA GLY A 32 -19.42 6.59 3.23
C GLY A 32 -18.43 7.70 2.85
N VAL A 33 -18.06 8.57 3.79
CA VAL A 33 -17.14 9.69 3.54
C VAL A 33 -15.69 9.22 3.63
N GLN A 34 -15.39 8.26 4.52
CA GLN A 34 -14.07 7.63 4.61
C GLN A 34 -13.71 6.88 3.32
N ILE A 35 -14.67 6.15 2.73
CA ILE A 35 -14.46 5.40 1.47
C ILE A 35 -13.99 6.33 0.33
N VAL A 36 -14.68 7.46 0.14
CA VAL A 36 -14.33 8.41 -0.95
C VAL A 36 -12.96 9.05 -0.73
N LYS A 37 -12.60 9.35 0.52
CA LYS A 37 -11.29 9.91 0.85
C LYS A 37 -10.17 8.88 0.63
N ASP A 38 -10.41 7.63 0.99
CA ASP A 38 -9.45 6.55 0.80
C ASP A 38 -9.25 6.24 -0.69
N ASP A 39 -10.31 6.17 -1.48
CA ASP A 39 -10.24 5.99 -2.93
C ASP A 39 -9.44 7.10 -3.61
N ALA A 40 -9.69 8.37 -3.24
CA ALA A 40 -8.95 9.50 -3.78
C ALA A 40 -7.46 9.48 -3.38
N ARG A 41 -7.14 9.05 -2.15
CA ARG A 41 -5.76 8.88 -1.67
C ARG A 41 -5.04 7.78 -2.47
N TYR A 42 -5.67 6.62 -2.63
CA TYR A 42 -5.10 5.50 -3.38
C TYR A 42 -4.95 5.82 -4.86
N ALA A 43 -5.92 6.49 -5.48
CA ALA A 43 -5.83 6.93 -6.88
C ALA A 43 -4.61 7.83 -7.13
N ARG A 44 -4.31 8.76 -6.20
CA ARG A 44 -3.11 9.61 -6.28
C ARG A 44 -1.83 8.81 -6.16
N LEU A 45 -1.77 7.85 -5.24
CA LEU A 45 -0.60 6.98 -5.07
C LEU A 45 -0.37 6.14 -6.33
N VAL A 46 -1.41 5.53 -6.89
CA VAL A 46 -1.34 4.77 -8.14
C VAL A 46 -0.89 5.66 -9.30
N ALA A 47 -1.43 6.87 -9.42
CA ALA A 47 -1.00 7.84 -10.44
C ALA A 47 0.47 8.26 -10.29
N ALA A 48 1.00 8.27 -9.05
CA ALA A 48 2.41 8.50 -8.75
C ALA A 48 3.31 7.26 -9.00
N GLY A 49 2.73 6.15 -9.49
CA GLY A 49 3.40 4.90 -9.78
C GLY A 49 3.58 3.99 -8.56
N TRP A 50 2.87 4.26 -7.46
CA TRP A 50 2.92 3.40 -6.29
C TRP A 50 1.99 2.21 -6.43
N ARG A 51 2.48 1.04 -6.02
CA ARG A 51 1.65 -0.13 -5.72
C ARG A 51 1.24 -0.09 -4.26
N VAL A 52 -0.04 -0.26 -3.99
CA VAL A 52 -0.60 -0.28 -2.63
C VAL A 52 -1.21 -1.65 -2.37
N LEU A 53 -0.71 -2.35 -1.36
CA LEU A 53 -1.27 -3.61 -0.86
C LEU A 53 -2.03 -3.32 0.42
N ARG A 54 -3.31 -3.70 0.46
CA ARG A 54 -4.19 -3.51 1.61
C ARG A 54 -4.44 -4.87 2.24
N LEU A 55 -4.21 -4.98 3.54
CA LEU A 55 -4.31 -6.23 4.29
C LEU A 55 -5.42 -6.10 5.31
N SER A 56 -6.40 -6.99 5.27
CA SER A 56 -7.39 -7.11 6.32
C SER A 56 -6.90 -8.01 7.46
N SER A 57 -7.64 -8.02 8.57
CA SER A 57 -7.43 -9.01 9.65
C SER A 57 -7.55 -10.47 9.19
N ALA A 58 -8.25 -10.73 8.08
CA ALA A 58 -8.36 -12.08 7.53
C ALA A 58 -7.09 -12.52 6.82
N ASP A 59 -6.43 -11.61 6.08
CA ASP A 59 -5.19 -11.90 5.36
C ASP A 59 -4.06 -12.25 6.32
N LEU A 60 -4.03 -11.62 7.50
CA LEU A 60 -3.02 -11.89 8.53
C LEU A 60 -3.09 -13.30 9.14
N ARG A 61 -4.10 -14.11 8.81
CA ARG A 61 -4.17 -15.52 9.22
C ARG A 61 -3.22 -16.42 8.41
N ASP A 62 -2.75 -15.95 7.26
CA ASP A 62 -1.77 -16.63 6.41
C ASP A 62 -0.68 -15.63 6.01
N LEU A 63 0.37 -15.57 6.84
CA LEU A 63 1.47 -14.62 6.62
C LEU A 63 2.31 -14.98 5.39
N ASP A 64 2.35 -16.23 4.97
CA ASP A 64 3.07 -16.62 3.75
C ASP A 64 2.37 -16.04 2.52
N ALA A 65 1.04 -16.08 2.49
CA ALA A 65 0.23 -15.44 1.46
C ALA A 65 0.35 -13.89 1.45
N VAL A 66 0.62 -13.28 2.61
CA VAL A 66 0.92 -11.83 2.72
C VAL A 66 2.32 -11.50 2.20
N VAL A 67 3.31 -12.29 2.59
CA VAL A 67 4.73 -12.01 2.32
C VAL A 67 5.08 -12.28 0.86
N ALA A 68 4.50 -13.31 0.23
CA ALA A 68 4.76 -13.67 -1.16
C ALA A 68 4.60 -12.48 -2.15
N PRO A 69 3.46 -11.77 -2.22
CA PRO A 69 3.29 -10.65 -3.15
C PRO A 69 4.20 -9.45 -2.81
N ILE A 70 4.56 -9.26 -1.54
CA ILE A 70 5.53 -8.24 -1.13
C ILE A 70 6.91 -8.58 -1.70
N LYS A 71 7.36 -9.83 -1.55
CA LYS A 71 8.65 -10.29 -2.11
C LYS A 71 8.69 -10.15 -3.62
N ASP A 72 7.62 -10.52 -4.32
CA ASP A 72 7.52 -10.41 -5.78
C ASP A 72 7.57 -8.94 -6.23
N ALA A 73 6.85 -8.07 -5.54
CA ALA A 73 6.87 -6.64 -5.81
C ALA A 73 8.27 -6.02 -5.61
N LEU A 74 8.98 -6.44 -4.55
CA LEU A 74 10.34 -5.97 -4.30
C LEU A 74 11.35 -6.54 -5.30
N ALA A 75 11.22 -7.81 -5.71
CA ALA A 75 12.10 -8.45 -6.68
C ALA A 75 11.98 -7.84 -8.08
N THR A 76 10.79 -7.40 -8.47
CA THR A 76 10.54 -6.76 -9.77
C THR A 76 11.16 -5.37 -9.87
N SER A 77 11.35 -4.69 -8.73
CA SER A 77 11.90 -3.33 -8.65
C SER A 77 13.43 -3.29 -8.56
N VAL A 78 14.09 -4.44 -8.40
CA VAL A 78 15.56 -4.53 -8.51
C VAL A 78 15.92 -4.44 -10.00
N VAL A 79 16.17 -3.23 -10.49
CA VAL A 79 16.91 -3.02 -11.74
C VAL A 79 18.35 -3.50 -11.52
N ARG A 80 18.87 -4.27 -12.48
CA ARG A 80 20.28 -4.65 -12.61
C ARG A 80 21.21 -3.44 -12.72
#